data_AF-A0AAV1XLR2-F1
#
_entry.id   AF-A0AAV1XLR2-F1
#
_cell.length_a   1.000
_cell.length_b   1.000
_cell.length_c   1.000
_cell.angle_alpha   90.00
_cell.angle_beta   90.00
_cell.angle_gamma   90.00
#
_symmetry.space_group_name_H-M   'P 1'
#
loop_
_entity.id
_entity.type
_entity.pdbx_description
1 polymer ?
#
loop_
_entity_poly.entity_id
_entity_poly.type
_entity_poly.pdbx_seq_one_letter_code
_entity_poly.pdbx_strand_id
1 'polypeptide(L)'
;MEIEWIGDCIEEVMKLTLQSHSHLLNLSPQFCSNLLKHDPTHSQRIVSDSFKGVPLYPLYKHLASSLFTFITSDSFSSPMTLQHIFMHHKHNHCHKLILDKGSQLLNILRTVSFELHVQEPFFSQLKDGLKTIEGRCATSKYTRIELGDLILINKSVVFEVQGIRRYPTFSDMLKAESLEKVLPGVESVEEGLEVYRRFYTEDKELANGVLAIIVSKVAFQPYIPLADLFSGLSYEGVQGLLGLMHTTGTSPDALPPSKSTLLASFNLPCNPNVKSSSLTHGARALAKHAGRSSDGYWGSLDGSDSNKNRLAMNVINHLIEHCCWMNLHAVSPHGVVFEIRVADGYGARWTEDGSKFIGFLEPYMRDGHSKGWKH
;
A
#
# COMPACT_ATOMS: atom_id res chain seq x y z
N MET A 1 8.30 -7.70 17.48
CA MET A 1 7.18 -8.65 17.68
C MET A 1 5.82 -7.95 17.72
N GLU A 2 5.40 -7.28 18.80
CA GLU A 2 4.04 -6.66 18.84
C GLU A 2 3.89 -5.48 17.86
N ILE A 3 4.88 -4.59 17.81
CA ILE A 3 4.89 -3.42 16.90
C ILE A 3 4.85 -3.87 15.43
N GLU A 4 5.67 -4.84 15.04
CA GLU A 4 5.68 -5.41 13.67
C GLU A 4 4.33 -6.07 13.34
N TRP A 5 3.76 -6.81 14.28
CA TRP A 5 2.44 -7.44 14.10
C TRP A 5 1.33 -6.42 13.88
N ILE A 6 1.34 -5.30 14.60
CA ILE A 6 0.39 -4.20 14.38
C ILE A 6 0.55 -3.61 12.97
N GLY A 7 1.80 -3.42 12.51
CA GLY A 7 2.07 -2.94 11.15
C GLY A 7 1.45 -3.85 10.08
N ASP A 8 1.65 -5.16 10.19
CA ASP A 8 1.04 -6.16 9.30
C ASP A 8 -0.50 -6.09 9.34
N CYS A 9 -1.09 -5.91 10.52
CA CYS A 9 -2.55 -5.81 10.66
C CYS A 9 -3.09 -4.55 9.98
N ILE A 10 -2.42 -3.40 10.14
CA ILE A 10 -2.83 -2.16 9.46
C ILE A 10 -2.77 -2.34 7.95
N GLU A 11 -1.75 -3.01 7.41
CA GLU A 11 -1.66 -3.32 5.98
C GLU A 11 -2.85 -4.15 5.49
N GLU A 12 -3.16 -5.27 6.15
CA GLU A 12 -4.27 -6.15 5.73
C GLU A 12 -5.65 -5.50 5.95
N VAL A 13 -5.83 -4.74 7.05
CA VAL A 13 -7.05 -3.95 7.26
C VAL A 13 -7.21 -2.90 6.16
N MET A 14 -6.13 -2.21 5.76
CA MET A 14 -6.17 -1.21 4.70
C MET A 14 -6.54 -1.83 3.35
N LYS A 15 -5.92 -2.96 3.01
CA LYS A 15 -6.25 -3.72 1.81
C LYS A 15 -7.73 -4.14 1.79
N LEU A 16 -8.23 -4.73 2.88
CA LEU A 16 -9.63 -5.14 3.01
C LEU A 16 -10.58 -3.94 2.89
N THR A 17 -10.22 -2.82 3.51
CA THR A 17 -11.01 -1.58 3.50
C THR A 17 -11.17 -1.05 2.08
N LEU A 18 -10.06 -0.96 1.32
CA LEU A 18 -10.08 -0.51 -0.07
C LEU A 18 -10.83 -1.48 -1.00
N GLN A 19 -10.77 -2.79 -0.74
CA GLN A 19 -11.40 -3.82 -1.58
C GLN A 19 -12.91 -3.99 -1.32
N SER A 20 -13.31 -4.10 -0.05
CA SER A 20 -14.67 -4.49 0.35
C SER A 20 -15.51 -3.32 0.89
N HIS A 21 -14.88 -2.21 1.27
CA HIS A 21 -15.53 -1.09 1.97
C HIS A 21 -15.26 0.26 1.30
N SER A 22 -14.91 0.27 0.02
CA SER A 22 -14.63 1.50 -0.75
C SER A 22 -15.78 2.51 -0.73
N HIS A 23 -17.02 2.04 -0.63
CA HIS A 23 -18.23 2.86 -0.49
C HIS A 23 -18.27 3.70 0.80
N LEU A 24 -17.49 3.36 1.82
CA LEU A 24 -17.40 4.10 3.09
C LEU A 24 -16.34 5.21 3.04
N LEU A 25 -15.45 5.21 2.04
CA LEU A 25 -14.24 6.04 2.05
C LEU A 25 -14.45 7.45 1.51
N ASN A 26 -15.63 7.74 0.93
CA ASN A 26 -15.89 8.98 0.20
C ASN A 26 -14.84 9.26 -0.91
N LEU A 27 -14.30 8.18 -1.49
CA LEU A 27 -13.36 8.18 -2.60
C LEU A 27 -13.97 7.39 -3.77
N SER A 28 -13.56 7.70 -4.99
CA SER A 28 -14.08 6.97 -6.15
C SER A 28 -13.61 5.50 -6.14
N PRO A 29 -14.44 4.55 -6.61
CA PRO A 29 -14.02 3.16 -6.74
C PRO A 29 -12.78 2.99 -7.61
N GLN A 30 -12.62 3.83 -8.63
CA GLN A 30 -11.45 3.82 -9.51
C GLN A 30 -10.18 4.25 -8.78
N PHE A 31 -10.26 5.28 -7.94
CA PHE A 31 -9.14 5.73 -7.10
C PHE A 31 -8.72 4.62 -6.13
N CYS A 32 -9.69 4.00 -5.44
CA CYS A 32 -9.43 2.88 -4.52
C CYS A 32 -8.81 1.68 -5.25
N SER A 33 -9.31 1.34 -6.44
CA SER A 33 -8.75 0.28 -7.28
C SER A 33 -7.30 0.59 -7.69
N ASN A 34 -7.01 1.85 -8.04
CA ASN A 34 -5.66 2.27 -8.40
C ASN A 34 -4.66 2.17 -7.24
N LEU A 35 -5.10 2.39 -5.99
CA LEU A 35 -4.25 2.19 -4.80
C LEU A 35 -3.84 0.71 -4.60
N LEU A 36 -4.66 -0.22 -5.08
CA LEU A 36 -4.45 -1.66 -4.98
C LEU A 36 -3.65 -2.25 -6.16
N LYS A 37 -3.46 -1.49 -7.24
CA LYS A 37 -2.79 -1.99 -8.46
C LYS A 37 -1.35 -2.40 -8.16
N HIS A 38 -0.94 -3.52 -8.74
CA HIS A 38 0.45 -3.96 -8.69
C HIS A 38 1.28 -3.27 -9.77
N ASP A 39 2.57 -3.13 -9.50
CA ASP A 39 3.54 -2.70 -10.51
C ASP A 39 3.63 -3.76 -11.63
N PRO A 40 3.50 -3.39 -12.92
CA PRO A 40 3.53 -4.34 -14.02
C PRO A 40 4.85 -5.12 -14.20
N THR A 41 5.98 -4.63 -13.66
CA THR A 41 7.28 -5.27 -13.91
C THR A 41 8.04 -5.70 -12.64
N HIS A 42 7.51 -5.44 -11.44
CA HIS A 42 8.27 -5.69 -10.21
C HIS A 42 7.98 -7.06 -9.58
N SER A 43 8.95 -7.96 -9.65
CA SER A 43 9.02 -9.19 -8.87
C SER A 43 9.55 -8.89 -7.46
N GLN A 44 8.65 -8.60 -6.51
CA GLN A 44 8.72 -8.76 -5.04
C GLN A 44 10.06 -8.64 -4.26
N ARG A 45 11.11 -7.97 -4.76
CA ARG A 45 12.45 -8.04 -4.16
C ARG A 45 13.12 -6.69 -3.95
N ILE A 46 12.46 -5.69 -3.37
CA ILE A 46 13.16 -4.64 -2.60
C ILE A 46 12.25 -4.21 -1.44
N VAL A 47 12.55 -4.72 -0.23
CA VAL A 47 12.07 -4.16 1.04
C VAL A 47 13.07 -3.07 1.42
N SER A 48 12.83 -1.86 0.96
CA SER A 48 13.50 -0.68 1.49
C SER A 48 12.42 0.18 2.11
N ASP A 49 12.37 0.19 3.44
CA ASP A 49 11.43 0.97 4.27
C ASP A 49 11.69 2.48 4.22
N SER A 50 12.38 2.96 3.18
CA SER A 50 12.62 4.37 3.00
C SER A 50 11.34 5.03 2.48
N PHE A 51 10.72 5.87 3.32
CA PHE A 51 9.68 6.83 2.93
C PHE A 51 10.16 7.92 1.95
N LYS A 52 11.40 7.83 1.47
CA LYS A 52 11.98 8.78 0.53
C LYS A 52 11.77 8.30 -0.90
N GLY A 53 11.64 9.26 -1.81
CA GLY A 53 11.48 8.98 -3.22
C GLY A 53 10.03 8.76 -3.62
N VAL A 54 9.85 8.34 -4.87
CA VAL A 54 8.54 7.94 -5.41
C VAL A 54 8.06 6.67 -4.69
N PRO A 55 6.79 6.55 -4.25
CA PRO A 55 6.30 5.37 -3.56
C PRO A 55 6.28 4.13 -4.47
N LEU A 56 6.49 2.97 -3.86
CA LEU A 56 6.38 1.68 -4.55
C LEU A 56 4.92 1.24 -4.66
N TYR A 57 4.60 0.55 -5.75
CA TYR A 57 3.31 -0.10 -5.93
C TYR A 57 3.33 -1.51 -5.32
N PRO A 58 2.21 -1.99 -4.75
CA PRO A 58 0.92 -1.30 -4.64
C PRO A 58 0.93 -0.20 -3.56
N LEU A 59 0.30 0.94 -3.88
CA LEU A 59 0.38 2.16 -3.08
C LEU A 59 -0.24 2.04 -1.68
N TYR A 60 -1.22 1.14 -1.48
CA TYR A 60 -1.82 0.93 -0.16
C TYR A 60 -0.80 0.47 0.89
N LYS A 61 0.28 -0.22 0.50
CA LYS A 61 1.35 -0.62 1.44
C LYS A 61 2.10 0.60 1.97
N HIS A 62 2.36 1.57 1.09
CA HIS A 62 2.98 2.84 1.49
C HIS A 62 2.05 3.66 2.40
N LEU A 63 0.75 3.68 2.10
CA LEU A 63 -0.25 4.30 2.97
C LEU A 63 -0.29 3.64 4.35
N ALA A 64 -0.32 2.30 4.42
CA ALA A 64 -0.34 1.55 5.67
C ALA A 64 0.91 1.84 6.51
N SER A 65 2.09 1.81 5.89
CA SER A 65 3.35 2.11 6.55
C SER A 65 3.44 3.56 7.04
N SER A 66 2.98 4.52 6.22
CA SER A 66 2.95 5.95 6.58
C SER A 66 2.00 6.20 7.74
N LEU A 67 0.81 5.59 7.70
CA LEU A 67 -0.17 5.66 8.76
C LEU A 67 0.37 5.04 10.04
N PHE A 68 0.93 3.84 9.97
CA PHE A 68 1.52 3.16 11.12
C PHE A 68 2.62 3.99 11.78
N THR A 69 3.53 4.55 10.97
CA THR A 69 4.60 5.41 11.46
C THR A 69 4.05 6.65 12.15
N PHE A 70 3.01 7.27 11.58
CA PHE A 70 2.38 8.46 12.16
C PHE A 70 1.68 8.15 13.49
N ILE A 71 1.00 7.01 13.60
CA ILE A 71 0.27 6.63 14.82
C ILE A 71 1.25 6.22 15.94
N THR A 72 2.38 5.61 15.60
CA THR A 72 3.35 5.07 16.58
C THR A 72 4.45 6.05 16.96
N SER A 73 4.77 7.00 16.09
CA SER A 73 5.78 8.02 16.36
C SER A 73 5.08 9.23 16.97
N ASP A 74 5.19 9.40 18.29
CA ASP A 74 4.71 10.58 19.03
C ASP A 74 5.44 11.89 18.64
N SER A 75 6.31 11.83 17.61
CA SER A 75 7.14 12.92 17.12
C SER A 75 7.09 13.02 15.61
N PHE A 76 7.02 14.26 15.11
CA PHE A 76 7.14 14.69 13.71
C PHE A 76 8.49 14.36 13.05
N SER A 77 9.12 13.22 13.35
CA SER A 77 10.33 12.71 12.67
C SER A 77 9.99 12.12 11.31
N SER A 78 9.11 12.81 10.58
CA SER A 78 8.64 12.40 9.28
C SER A 78 9.43 13.14 8.21
N PRO A 79 9.76 12.51 7.06
CA PRO A 79 10.47 13.19 5.99
C PRO A 79 9.81 14.52 5.61
N MET A 80 10.63 15.45 5.11
CA MET A 80 10.29 16.84 4.72
C MET A 80 8.95 16.99 3.99
N THR A 81 8.50 15.95 3.27
CA THR A 81 7.21 15.79 2.60
C THR A 81 6.01 15.84 3.55
N LEU A 82 6.01 15.06 4.62
CA LEU A 82 4.95 15.05 5.64
C LEU A 82 4.97 16.32 6.47
N GLN A 83 6.17 16.89 6.70
CA GLN A 83 6.28 18.20 7.32
C GLN A 83 5.60 19.30 6.48
N HIS A 84 5.65 19.24 5.14
CA HIS A 84 4.98 20.20 4.27
C HIS A 84 3.46 19.99 4.13
N ILE A 85 2.98 18.74 4.11
CA ILE A 85 1.53 18.40 4.09
C ILE A 85 0.79 19.07 5.27
N PHE A 86 1.50 19.31 6.36
CA PHE A 86 0.95 19.69 7.66
C PHE A 86 1.29 21.12 8.09
N MET A 87 1.77 22.01 7.20
CA MET A 87 2.19 23.38 7.57
C MET A 87 1.13 24.50 7.39
N HIS A 88 -0.07 24.22 6.90
CA HIS A 88 -1.16 25.22 6.73
C HIS A 88 -2.34 24.97 7.68
N HIS A 89 -3.16 25.99 8.00
CA HIS A 89 -4.24 25.94 9.01
C HIS A 89 -5.22 24.74 8.99
N LYS A 90 -5.37 24.00 7.87
CA LYS A 90 -6.07 22.69 7.80
C LYS A 90 -5.37 21.57 8.61
N HIS A 91 -4.12 21.79 9.04
CA HIS A 91 -3.21 20.91 9.76
C HIS A 91 -3.80 20.26 11.01
N ASN A 92 -4.38 21.07 11.89
CA ASN A 92 -4.84 20.57 13.19
C ASN A 92 -5.97 19.56 13.04
N HIS A 93 -6.75 19.63 11.96
CA HIS A 93 -7.86 18.73 11.74
C HIS A 93 -7.38 17.36 11.26
N CYS A 94 -6.61 17.28 10.16
CA CYS A 94 -6.10 16.01 9.65
C CYS A 94 -5.19 15.30 10.66
N HIS A 95 -4.31 16.05 11.34
CA HIS A 95 -3.46 15.48 12.38
C HIS A 95 -4.28 14.92 13.55
N LYS A 96 -5.26 15.67 14.08
CA LYS A 96 -6.18 15.15 15.11
C LYS A 96 -6.95 13.94 14.63
N LEU A 97 -7.41 13.95 13.38
CA LEU A 97 -8.19 12.85 12.81
C LEU A 97 -7.33 11.58 12.73
N ILE A 98 -6.09 11.67 12.24
CA ILE A 98 -5.17 10.52 12.19
C ILE A 98 -4.89 10.00 13.60
N LEU A 99 -4.62 10.87 14.58
CA LEU A 99 -4.36 10.45 15.95
C LEU A 99 -5.60 9.81 16.61
N ASP A 100 -6.77 10.41 16.46
CA ASP A 100 -8.02 9.91 17.02
C ASP A 100 -8.40 8.55 16.42
N LYS A 101 -8.50 8.48 15.09
CA LYS A 101 -8.89 7.26 14.39
C LYS A 101 -7.80 6.19 14.44
N GLY A 102 -6.55 6.60 14.40
CA GLY A 102 -5.40 5.72 14.62
C GLY A 102 -5.40 5.11 16.01
N SER A 103 -5.69 5.88 17.06
CA SER A 103 -5.83 5.36 18.42
C SER A 103 -6.99 4.37 18.54
N GLN A 104 -8.15 4.68 17.94
CA GLN A 104 -9.30 3.76 17.90
C GLN A 104 -8.94 2.43 17.21
N LEU A 105 -8.24 2.49 16.07
CA LEU A 105 -7.75 1.32 15.36
C LEU A 105 -6.80 0.48 16.23
N LEU A 106 -5.79 1.12 16.84
CA LEU A 106 -4.85 0.43 17.72
C LEU A 106 -5.53 -0.19 18.94
N ASN A 107 -6.50 0.49 19.54
CA ASN A 107 -7.23 -0.02 20.69
C ASN A 107 -8.00 -1.29 20.32
N ILE A 108 -8.66 -1.33 19.15
CA ILE A 108 -9.31 -2.56 18.67
C ILE A 108 -8.27 -3.67 18.51
N LEU A 109 -7.16 -3.42 17.82
CA LEU A 109 -6.13 -4.44 17.58
C LEU A 109 -5.50 -4.97 18.89
N ARG A 110 -5.32 -4.12 19.90
CA ARG A 110 -4.80 -4.50 21.23
C ARG A 110 -5.76 -5.34 22.06
N THR A 111 -7.06 -5.31 21.77
CA THR A 111 -8.04 -6.17 22.46
C THR A 111 -8.10 -7.60 21.93
N VAL A 112 -7.47 -7.86 20.78
CA VAL A 112 -7.44 -9.19 20.16
C VAL A 112 -6.59 -10.13 21.01
N SER A 113 -7.15 -11.31 21.30
CA SER A 113 -6.47 -12.36 22.08
C SER A 113 -5.81 -13.41 21.19
N PHE A 114 -6.36 -13.68 20.00
CA PHE A 114 -5.86 -14.71 19.09
C PHE A 114 -5.89 -14.28 17.62
N GLU A 115 -4.93 -14.77 16.86
CA GLU A 115 -4.91 -14.66 15.39
C GLU A 115 -5.13 -16.03 14.73
N LEU A 116 -6.10 -16.08 13.82
CA LEU A 116 -6.37 -17.22 12.95
C LEU A 116 -6.24 -16.84 11.48
N HIS A 117 -5.77 -17.79 10.67
CA HIS A 117 -5.76 -17.65 9.22
C HIS A 117 -6.77 -18.62 8.59
N VAL A 118 -7.70 -18.10 7.81
CA VAL A 118 -8.76 -18.87 7.12
C VAL A 118 -8.64 -18.65 5.61
N GLN A 119 -8.64 -19.72 4.83
CA GLN A 119 -8.57 -19.63 3.36
C GLN A 119 -9.93 -19.30 2.74
N GLU A 120 -9.91 -18.74 1.53
CA GLU A 120 -11.10 -18.65 0.69
C GLU A 120 -11.59 -20.04 0.26
N PRO A 121 -12.91 -20.26 0.11
CA PRO A 121 -14.01 -19.28 0.24
C PRO A 121 -14.47 -19.03 1.69
N PHE A 122 -13.94 -19.76 2.67
CA PHE A 122 -14.44 -19.76 4.05
C PHE A 122 -14.24 -18.42 4.76
N PHE A 123 -13.20 -17.65 4.40
CA PHE A 123 -13.00 -16.30 4.94
C PHE A 123 -14.11 -15.34 4.51
N SER A 124 -14.45 -15.30 3.21
CA SER A 124 -15.59 -14.51 2.73
C SER A 124 -16.89 -14.94 3.40
N GLN A 125 -17.12 -16.26 3.53
CA GLN A 125 -18.31 -16.79 4.20
C GLN A 125 -18.40 -16.39 5.68
N LEU A 126 -17.28 -16.31 6.41
CA LEU A 126 -17.24 -15.78 7.78
C LEU A 126 -17.58 -14.28 7.81
N LYS A 127 -16.98 -13.51 6.89
CA LYS A 127 -17.18 -12.06 6.80
C LYS A 127 -18.65 -11.70 6.52
N ASP A 128 -19.31 -12.52 5.71
CA ASP A 128 -20.70 -12.35 5.27
C ASP A 128 -21.72 -13.03 6.24
N GLY A 129 -21.23 -13.72 7.28
CA GLY A 129 -22.06 -14.34 8.32
C GLY A 129 -22.69 -15.68 7.93
N LEU A 130 -22.32 -16.25 6.78
CA LEU A 130 -22.77 -17.57 6.34
C LEU A 130 -22.12 -18.68 7.18
N LYS A 131 -20.80 -18.59 7.38
CA LYS A 131 -20.04 -19.47 8.27
C LYS A 131 -20.00 -18.87 9.66
N THR A 132 -20.35 -19.65 10.67
CA THR A 132 -20.38 -19.20 12.09
C THR A 132 -19.63 -20.15 13.02
N ILE A 133 -19.12 -21.27 12.50
CA ILE A 133 -18.34 -22.25 13.28
C ILE A 133 -17.03 -22.52 12.53
N GLU A 134 -15.90 -22.30 13.20
CA GLU A 134 -14.56 -22.59 12.70
C GLU A 134 -14.02 -23.88 13.32
N GLY A 135 -13.84 -24.91 12.49
CA GLY A 135 -13.27 -26.19 12.91
C GLY A 135 -11.74 -26.18 12.90
N ARG A 136 -11.11 -26.56 14.02
CA ARG A 136 -9.65 -26.66 14.13
C ARG A 136 -9.25 -27.90 14.91
N CYS A 137 -8.15 -28.53 14.52
CA CYS A 137 -7.51 -29.54 15.36
C CYS A 137 -7.10 -28.89 16.69
N ALA A 138 -7.39 -29.53 17.83
CA ALA A 138 -7.28 -28.95 19.17
C ALA A 138 -5.83 -28.91 19.70
N THR A 139 -4.93 -28.30 18.93
CA THR A 139 -3.53 -28.14 19.33
C THR A 139 -3.40 -27.11 20.46
N SER A 140 -2.24 -27.11 21.14
CA SER A 140 -1.94 -26.20 22.26
C SER A 140 -2.13 -24.71 21.95
N LYS A 141 -2.06 -24.30 20.68
CA LYS A 141 -2.36 -22.93 20.25
C LYS A 141 -3.82 -22.57 20.51
N TYR A 142 -4.75 -23.48 20.18
CA TYR A 142 -6.19 -23.21 20.13
C TYR A 142 -6.93 -23.68 21.38
N THR A 143 -6.36 -24.58 22.18
CA THR A 143 -6.99 -25.05 23.42
C THR A 143 -7.10 -23.98 24.51
N ARG A 144 -6.36 -22.88 24.35
CA ARG A 144 -6.39 -21.70 25.23
C ARG A 144 -7.48 -20.69 24.89
N ILE A 145 -8.19 -20.89 23.77
CA ILE A 145 -9.32 -20.04 23.39
C ILE A 145 -10.46 -20.35 24.36
N GLU A 146 -11.12 -19.31 24.84
CA GLU A 146 -12.23 -19.33 25.79
C GLU A 146 -13.42 -18.51 25.27
N LEU A 147 -14.57 -18.67 25.93
CA LEU A 147 -15.77 -17.89 25.63
C LEU A 147 -15.52 -16.40 25.87
N GLY A 148 -15.90 -15.55 24.92
CA GLY A 148 -15.70 -14.09 24.99
C GLY A 148 -14.36 -13.61 24.44
N ASP A 149 -13.44 -14.51 24.07
CA ASP A 149 -12.18 -14.12 23.44
C ASP A 149 -12.41 -13.44 22.09
N LEU A 150 -11.59 -12.43 21.81
CA LEU A 150 -11.57 -11.76 20.51
C LEU A 150 -10.51 -12.40 19.60
N ILE A 151 -10.96 -12.85 18.43
CA ILE A 151 -10.15 -13.47 17.40
C ILE A 151 -10.06 -12.55 16.19
N LEU A 152 -8.84 -12.24 15.77
CA LEU A 152 -8.58 -11.57 14.50
C LEU A 152 -8.33 -12.60 13.41
N ILE A 153 -9.22 -12.65 12.42
CA ILE A 153 -9.12 -13.55 11.28
C ILE A 153 -8.46 -12.80 10.11
N ASN A 154 -7.44 -13.43 9.53
CA ASN A 154 -6.64 -12.90 8.41
C ASN A 154 -6.16 -11.47 8.68
N LYS A 155 -5.73 -11.19 9.91
CA LYS A 155 -5.22 -9.89 10.37
C LYS A 155 -6.15 -8.68 10.12
N SER A 156 -7.43 -8.89 9.81
CA SER A 156 -8.29 -7.82 9.27
C SER A 156 -9.72 -7.75 9.81
N VAL A 157 -10.31 -8.86 10.24
CA VAL A 157 -11.71 -8.90 10.74
C VAL A 157 -11.75 -9.52 12.12
N VAL A 158 -12.41 -8.85 13.06
CA VAL A 158 -12.52 -9.29 14.46
C VAL A 158 -13.81 -10.06 14.69
N PHE A 159 -13.71 -11.17 15.40
CA PHE A 159 -14.82 -11.99 15.83
C PHE A 159 -14.74 -12.24 17.32
N GLU A 160 -15.88 -12.41 17.97
CA GLU A 160 -15.96 -12.84 19.37
C GLU A 160 -16.34 -14.32 19.41
N VAL A 161 -15.69 -15.08 20.29
CA VAL A 161 -16.01 -16.48 20.53
C VAL A 161 -17.31 -16.56 21.34
N GLN A 162 -18.33 -17.12 20.72
CA GLN A 162 -19.65 -17.34 21.32
C GLN A 162 -19.80 -18.73 21.95
N GLY A 163 -18.82 -19.62 21.73
CA GLY A 163 -18.76 -20.91 22.38
C GLY A 163 -17.72 -21.83 21.76
N ILE A 164 -17.35 -22.86 22.52
CA ILE A 164 -16.32 -23.82 22.14
C ILE A 164 -16.81 -25.21 22.48
N ARG A 165 -16.77 -26.11 21.51
CA ARG A 165 -17.11 -27.53 21.70
C ARG A 165 -15.96 -28.41 21.22
N ARG A 166 -15.76 -29.52 21.92
CA ARG A 166 -14.68 -30.49 21.66
C ARG A 166 -15.27 -31.80 21.14
N TYR A 167 -14.62 -32.35 20.13
CA TYR A 167 -15.00 -33.59 19.48
C TYR A 167 -13.78 -34.50 19.30
N PRO A 168 -13.94 -35.83 19.33
CA PRO A 168 -12.84 -36.75 19.05
C PRO A 168 -12.32 -36.62 17.61
N THR A 169 -13.23 -36.47 16.64
CA THR A 169 -12.89 -36.37 15.21
C THR A 169 -13.64 -35.23 14.52
N PHE A 170 -13.18 -34.83 13.34
CA PHE A 170 -13.91 -33.92 12.45
C PHE A 170 -15.22 -34.56 11.99
N SER A 171 -15.28 -35.89 11.83
CA SER A 171 -16.52 -36.59 11.47
C SER A 171 -17.57 -36.41 12.57
N ASP A 172 -17.18 -36.59 13.83
CA ASP A 172 -18.07 -36.38 14.98
C ASP A 172 -18.53 -34.92 15.06
N MET A 173 -17.62 -33.97 14.87
CA MET A 173 -17.95 -32.55 14.82
C MET A 173 -18.94 -32.24 13.70
N LEU A 174 -18.70 -32.69 12.47
CA LEU A 174 -19.56 -32.40 11.31
C LEU A 174 -20.93 -33.09 11.39
N LYS A 175 -21.04 -34.20 12.13
CA LYS A 175 -22.33 -34.87 12.42
C LYS A 175 -23.12 -34.18 13.52
N ALA A 176 -22.43 -33.62 14.52
CA ALA A 176 -23.06 -32.97 15.66
C ALA A 176 -23.38 -31.49 15.41
N GLU A 177 -22.51 -30.80 14.67
CA GLU A 177 -22.68 -29.42 14.26
C GLU A 177 -23.45 -29.32 12.95
N SER A 178 -24.06 -28.16 12.72
CA SER A 178 -24.70 -27.85 11.45
C SER A 178 -23.63 -27.69 10.35
N LEU A 179 -23.58 -28.63 9.39
CA LEU A 179 -22.60 -28.64 8.29
C LEU A 179 -22.57 -27.31 7.54
N GLU A 180 -23.74 -26.73 7.24
CA GLU A 180 -23.89 -25.41 6.59
C GLU A 180 -23.26 -24.27 7.39
N LYS A 181 -23.19 -24.36 8.73
CA LYS A 181 -22.54 -23.34 9.59
C LYS A 181 -21.03 -23.53 9.71
N VAL A 182 -20.54 -24.75 9.47
CA VAL A 182 -19.11 -25.10 9.52
C VAL A 182 -18.47 -24.94 8.14
N LEU A 183 -19.07 -25.50 7.10
CA LEU A 183 -18.60 -25.50 5.71
C LEU A 183 -19.76 -25.17 4.76
N PRO A 184 -20.20 -23.90 4.68
CA PRO A 184 -21.27 -23.51 3.77
C PRO A 184 -20.98 -23.89 2.32
N GLY A 185 -21.95 -24.55 1.68
CA GLY A 185 -21.85 -25.03 0.30
C GLY A 185 -21.32 -26.47 0.14
N VAL A 186 -20.91 -27.12 1.22
CA VAL A 186 -20.56 -28.55 1.24
C VAL A 186 -21.81 -29.39 1.52
N GLU A 187 -22.02 -30.46 0.76
CA GLU A 187 -23.29 -31.21 0.78
C GLU A 187 -23.27 -32.45 1.70
N SER A 188 -22.09 -32.95 2.07
CA SER A 188 -21.95 -34.17 2.89
C SER A 188 -20.81 -34.10 3.92
N VAL A 189 -20.89 -34.97 4.93
CA VAL A 189 -19.82 -35.10 5.93
C VAL A 189 -18.53 -35.62 5.29
N GLU A 190 -18.65 -36.52 4.33
CA GLU A 190 -17.52 -37.11 3.59
C GLU A 190 -16.77 -36.02 2.81
N GLU A 191 -17.48 -35.16 2.08
CA GLU A 191 -16.87 -34.03 1.38
C GLU A 191 -16.26 -33.02 2.37
N GLY A 192 -16.93 -32.78 3.50
CA GLY A 192 -16.41 -31.91 4.55
C GLY A 192 -15.11 -32.42 5.18
N LEU A 193 -14.96 -33.74 5.31
CA LEU A 193 -13.72 -34.36 5.76
C LEU A 193 -12.58 -34.14 4.75
N GLU A 194 -12.84 -34.28 3.45
CA GLU A 194 -11.86 -34.00 2.40
C GLU A 194 -11.35 -32.55 2.44
N VAL A 195 -12.20 -31.59 2.82
CA VAL A 195 -11.76 -30.20 3.06
C VAL A 195 -10.74 -30.15 4.21
N TYR A 196 -11.03 -30.78 5.36
CA TYR A 196 -10.11 -30.76 6.51
C TYR A 196 -8.83 -31.55 6.27
N ARG A 197 -8.86 -32.62 5.48
CA ARG A 197 -7.70 -33.45 5.12
C ARG A 197 -6.63 -32.69 4.33
N ARG A 198 -7.00 -31.60 3.66
CA ARG A 198 -6.03 -30.67 3.03
C ARG A 198 -5.16 -29.92 4.05
N PHE A 199 -5.58 -29.85 5.31
CA PHE A 199 -4.91 -29.09 6.37
C PHE A 199 -4.38 -29.96 7.52
N TYR A 200 -5.02 -31.09 7.80
CA TYR A 200 -4.73 -31.94 8.95
C TYR A 200 -4.67 -33.42 8.55
N THR A 201 -3.60 -34.09 8.99
CA THR A 201 -3.50 -35.55 8.90
C THR A 201 -4.40 -36.21 9.95
N GLU A 202 -4.82 -37.45 9.68
CA GLU A 202 -5.66 -38.22 10.62
C GLU A 202 -4.96 -38.43 11.96
N ASP A 203 -3.66 -38.75 11.93
CA ASP A 203 -2.87 -38.93 13.15
C ASP A 203 -2.87 -37.68 14.03
N LYS A 204 -2.78 -36.49 13.42
CA LYS A 204 -2.81 -35.22 14.14
C LYS A 204 -4.19 -34.94 14.73
N GLU A 205 -5.23 -35.24 13.98
CA GLU A 205 -6.62 -35.17 14.45
C GLU A 205 -6.82 -36.09 15.65
N LEU A 206 -6.50 -37.38 15.54
CA LEU A 206 -6.68 -38.37 16.61
C LEU A 206 -5.85 -38.05 17.85
N ALA A 207 -4.63 -37.53 17.68
CA ALA A 207 -3.76 -37.18 18.80
C ALA A 207 -4.24 -35.97 19.62
N ASN A 208 -4.99 -35.04 19.00
CA ASN A 208 -5.39 -33.79 19.66
C ASN A 208 -6.90 -33.67 19.87
N GLY A 209 -7.71 -34.34 19.07
CA GLY A 209 -9.12 -34.05 18.89
C GLY A 209 -9.36 -32.78 18.05
N VAL A 210 -10.61 -32.34 18.05
CA VAL A 210 -11.10 -31.21 17.25
C VAL A 210 -11.88 -30.22 18.12
N LEU A 211 -11.74 -28.94 17.80
CA LEU A 211 -12.51 -27.82 18.34
C LEU A 211 -13.47 -27.30 17.27
N ALA A 212 -14.73 -27.14 17.64
CA ALA A 212 -15.67 -26.26 16.98
C ALA A 212 -15.67 -24.91 17.71
N ILE A 213 -15.12 -23.88 17.07
CA ILE A 213 -15.05 -22.51 17.62
C ILE A 213 -16.20 -21.70 17.01
N ILE A 214 -17.23 -21.44 17.81
CA ILE A 214 -18.42 -20.70 17.38
C ILE A 214 -18.09 -19.21 17.49
N VAL A 215 -18.28 -18.48 16.41
CA VAL A 215 -17.86 -17.08 16.31
C VAL A 215 -18.98 -16.19 15.79
N SER A 216 -19.02 -14.95 16.27
CA SER A 216 -19.86 -13.88 15.73
C SER A 216 -19.01 -12.66 15.40
N LYS A 217 -19.34 -11.97 14.31
CA LYS A 217 -18.64 -10.75 13.91
C LYS A 217 -18.98 -9.63 14.90
N VAL A 218 -17.97 -8.97 15.47
CA VAL A 218 -18.20 -7.85 16.40
C VAL A 218 -18.57 -6.57 15.65
N ALA A 219 -19.27 -5.66 16.32
CA ALA A 219 -19.67 -4.38 15.73
C ALA A 219 -18.50 -3.40 15.53
N PHE A 220 -17.47 -3.46 16.37
CA PHE A 220 -16.30 -2.57 16.34
C PHE A 220 -15.17 -3.15 15.47
N GLN A 221 -15.30 -3.05 14.16
CA GLN A 221 -14.30 -3.60 13.24
C GLN A 221 -13.12 -2.64 13.00
N PRO A 222 -11.88 -3.15 12.82
CA PRO A 222 -10.71 -2.32 12.52
C PRO A 222 -10.86 -1.45 11.27
N TYR A 223 -11.61 -1.92 10.26
CA TYR A 223 -11.84 -1.14 9.03
C TYR A 223 -12.73 0.09 9.24
N ILE A 224 -13.49 0.18 10.34
CA ILE A 224 -14.40 1.31 10.61
C ILE A 224 -13.63 2.60 10.89
N PRO A 225 -12.73 2.69 11.90
CA PRO A 225 -11.95 3.90 12.11
C PRO A 225 -11.05 4.23 10.91
N LEU A 226 -10.60 3.21 10.17
CA LEU A 226 -9.84 3.43 8.95
C LEU A 226 -10.69 4.06 7.83
N ALA A 227 -11.93 3.60 7.65
CA ALA A 227 -12.85 4.19 6.68
C ALA A 227 -13.21 5.63 7.04
N ASP A 228 -13.50 5.91 8.32
CA ASP A 228 -13.73 7.26 8.84
C ASP A 228 -12.53 8.17 8.58
N LEU A 229 -11.32 7.64 8.78
CA LEU A 229 -10.08 8.36 8.52
C LEU A 229 -9.97 8.75 7.05
N PHE A 230 -10.16 7.81 6.11
CA PHE A 230 -10.07 8.09 4.68
C PHE A 230 -11.15 9.08 4.22
N SER A 231 -12.37 8.92 4.73
CA SER A 231 -13.49 9.83 4.45
C SER A 231 -13.18 11.27 4.90
N GLY A 232 -12.59 11.43 6.09
CA GLY A 232 -12.21 12.75 6.60
C GLY A 232 -10.93 13.33 5.97
N LEU A 233 -9.97 12.49 5.56
CA LEU A 233 -8.77 12.92 4.86
C LEU A 233 -9.07 13.41 3.44
N SER A 234 -10.10 12.87 2.79
CA SER A 234 -10.41 13.08 1.37
C SER A 234 -9.23 12.70 0.45
N TYR A 235 -9.33 13.02 -0.84
CA TYR A 235 -8.25 12.78 -1.79
C TYR A 235 -6.95 13.50 -1.37
N GLU A 236 -7.05 14.76 -0.95
CA GLU A 236 -5.90 15.60 -0.57
C GLU A 236 -5.08 14.96 0.56
N GLY A 237 -5.73 14.47 1.61
CA GLY A 237 -5.06 13.82 2.73
C GLY A 237 -4.45 12.47 2.34
N VAL A 238 -5.12 11.66 1.51
CA VAL A 238 -4.58 10.38 1.05
C VAL A 238 -3.38 10.59 0.12
N GLN A 239 -3.45 11.55 -0.80
CA GLN A 239 -2.32 11.95 -1.65
C GLN A 239 -1.14 12.48 -0.81
N GLY A 240 -1.43 13.25 0.24
CA GLY A 240 -0.44 13.64 1.24
C GLY A 240 0.23 12.43 1.90
N LEU A 241 -0.53 11.44 2.37
CA LEU A 241 0.06 10.21 2.92
C LEU A 241 0.90 9.40 1.91
N LEU A 242 0.76 9.66 0.60
CA LEU A 242 1.64 9.11 -0.43
C LEU A 242 2.89 9.96 -0.70
N GLY A 243 3.01 11.12 -0.06
CA GLY A 243 4.09 12.08 -0.27
C GLY A 243 3.85 13.07 -1.41
N LEU A 244 2.62 13.20 -1.92
CA LEU A 244 2.30 14.23 -2.91
C LEU A 244 2.12 15.59 -2.25
N MET A 245 2.64 16.60 -2.92
CA MET A 245 2.47 17.99 -2.56
C MET A 245 1.17 18.54 -3.14
N HIS A 246 0.51 19.44 -2.40
CA HIS A 246 -0.67 20.14 -2.88
C HIS A 246 -0.35 21.61 -3.13
N THR A 247 -0.42 22.01 -4.39
CA THR A 247 -0.23 23.39 -4.83
C THR A 247 -1.38 23.81 -5.73
N THR A 248 -1.44 25.10 -6.07
CA THR A 248 -2.40 25.57 -7.08
C THR A 248 -2.18 24.80 -8.39
N GLY A 249 -3.25 24.23 -8.94
CA GLY A 249 -3.18 23.42 -10.16
C GLY A 249 -2.84 21.94 -9.95
N THR A 250 -2.70 21.47 -8.70
CA THR A 250 -2.61 20.02 -8.40
C THR A 250 -3.88 19.30 -8.84
N SER A 251 -3.71 18.15 -9.48
CA SER A 251 -4.82 17.28 -9.91
C SER A 251 -5.46 16.60 -8.68
N PRO A 252 -6.79 16.71 -8.51
CA PRO A 252 -7.46 16.40 -7.24
C PRO A 252 -7.53 14.92 -6.88
N ASP A 253 -7.45 14.00 -7.84
CA ASP A 253 -7.56 12.55 -7.64
C ASP A 253 -6.41 11.77 -8.30
N ALA A 254 -5.32 12.47 -8.60
CA ALA A 254 -4.12 11.90 -9.19
C ALA A 254 -3.34 11.00 -8.21
N LEU A 255 -2.72 9.95 -8.75
CA LEU A 255 -1.79 9.08 -8.03
C LEU A 255 -0.43 9.09 -8.75
N PRO A 256 0.69 8.96 -8.02
CA PRO A 256 2.01 8.94 -8.64
C PRO A 256 2.15 7.73 -9.57
N PRO A 257 2.70 7.86 -10.79
CA PRO A 257 2.97 6.70 -11.65
C PRO A 257 3.96 5.72 -11.00
N SER A 258 3.91 4.45 -11.40
CA SER A 258 4.86 3.45 -10.89
C SER A 258 6.29 3.75 -11.34
N LYS A 259 7.27 3.43 -10.50
CA LYS A 259 8.70 3.57 -10.86
C LYS A 259 9.03 2.87 -12.17
N SER A 260 8.47 1.69 -12.40
CA SER A 260 8.64 0.95 -13.66
C SER A 260 8.19 1.73 -14.88
N THR A 261 7.02 2.38 -14.83
CA THR A 261 6.49 3.20 -15.93
C THR A 261 7.40 4.40 -16.19
N LEU A 262 7.84 5.08 -15.12
CA LEU A 262 8.75 6.23 -15.23
C LEU A 262 10.09 5.84 -15.86
N LEU A 263 10.67 4.72 -15.43
CA LEU A 263 11.95 4.21 -15.93
C LEU A 263 11.82 3.67 -17.37
N ALA A 264 10.71 3.00 -17.69
CA ALA A 264 10.44 2.48 -19.01
C ALA A 264 10.36 3.62 -20.04
N SER A 265 9.58 4.67 -19.77
CA SER A 265 9.44 5.80 -20.68
C SER A 265 10.74 6.60 -20.83
N PHE A 266 11.53 6.70 -19.76
CA PHE A 266 12.87 7.31 -19.78
C PHE A 266 13.85 6.53 -20.67
N ASN A 267 13.78 5.20 -20.63
CA ASN A 267 14.68 4.29 -21.35
C ASN A 267 14.23 3.97 -22.79
N LEU A 268 13.15 4.59 -23.28
CA LEU A 268 12.73 4.44 -24.68
C LEU A 268 13.79 5.01 -25.64
N PRO A 269 14.08 4.32 -26.77
CA PRO A 269 15.02 4.80 -27.76
C PRO A 269 14.50 6.05 -28.47
N CYS A 270 15.37 7.03 -28.72
CA CYS A 270 14.99 8.26 -29.44
C CYS A 270 14.61 7.98 -30.90
N ASN A 271 15.33 7.07 -31.55
CA ASN A 271 15.19 6.76 -32.96
C ASN A 271 15.09 5.23 -33.15
N PRO A 272 13.94 4.61 -32.82
CA PRO A 272 13.80 3.15 -32.85
C PRO A 272 14.08 2.53 -34.23
N ASN A 273 13.92 3.32 -35.30
CA ASN A 273 14.12 2.87 -36.68
C ASN A 273 15.60 2.93 -37.13
N VAL A 274 16.51 3.50 -36.32
CA VAL A 274 17.93 3.64 -36.66
C VAL A 274 18.74 2.61 -35.89
N LYS A 275 19.10 1.49 -36.55
CA LYS A 275 19.78 0.35 -35.90
C LYS A 275 21.11 0.70 -35.21
N SER A 276 21.80 1.74 -35.65
CA SER A 276 23.08 2.18 -35.08
C SER A 276 22.94 3.11 -33.87
N SER A 277 21.74 3.65 -33.59
CA SER A 277 21.50 4.56 -32.48
C SER A 277 20.74 3.83 -31.38
N SER A 278 21.36 3.68 -30.22
CA SER A 278 20.72 3.11 -29.03
C SER A 278 20.46 4.16 -27.95
N LEU A 279 20.72 5.43 -28.25
CA LEU A 279 20.54 6.55 -27.33
C LEU A 279 19.07 6.70 -26.90
N THR A 280 18.86 6.72 -25.59
CA THR A 280 17.52 6.81 -25.01
C THR A 280 17.06 8.26 -24.86
N HIS A 281 15.76 8.47 -24.67
CA HIS A 281 15.20 9.79 -24.37
C HIS A 281 15.87 10.41 -23.15
N GLY A 282 16.09 9.62 -22.10
CA GLY A 282 16.78 10.03 -20.89
C GLY A 282 18.22 10.49 -21.14
N ALA A 283 19.02 9.70 -21.85
CA ALA A 283 20.40 10.06 -22.16
C ALA A 283 20.51 11.30 -23.04
N ARG A 284 19.62 11.42 -24.03
CA ARG A 284 19.56 12.62 -24.89
C ARG A 284 19.16 13.86 -24.09
N ALA A 285 18.23 13.73 -23.15
CA ALA A 285 17.84 14.83 -22.27
C ALA A 285 19.00 15.23 -21.35
N LEU A 286 19.64 14.26 -20.70
CA LEU A 286 20.76 14.53 -19.79
C LEU A 286 21.92 15.21 -20.53
N ALA A 287 22.21 14.82 -21.79
CA ALA A 287 23.25 15.45 -22.60
C ALA A 287 23.02 16.95 -22.84
N LYS A 288 21.74 17.38 -22.91
CA LYS A 288 21.41 18.80 -23.04
C LYS A 288 21.67 19.57 -21.75
N HIS A 289 21.49 18.94 -20.59
CA HIS A 289 21.69 19.56 -19.28
C HIS A 289 23.16 19.55 -18.84
N ALA A 290 23.88 18.44 -19.08
CA ALA A 290 25.31 18.32 -18.80
C ALA A 290 26.16 19.41 -19.49
N GLY A 291 25.77 19.84 -20.69
CA GLY A 291 26.45 20.93 -21.40
C GLY A 291 26.07 22.35 -20.95
N ARG A 292 25.12 22.50 -20.02
CA ARG A 292 24.53 23.80 -19.63
C ARG A 292 24.62 24.10 -18.13
N SER A 293 24.64 23.07 -17.29
CA SER A 293 24.82 23.24 -15.85
C SER A 293 26.22 23.76 -15.54
N SER A 294 26.27 24.89 -14.83
CA SER A 294 27.52 25.53 -14.40
C SER A 294 28.15 24.87 -13.17
N ASP A 295 27.37 24.09 -12.41
CA ASP A 295 27.78 23.42 -11.17
C ASP A 295 28.21 21.96 -11.37
N GLY A 296 27.99 21.39 -12.56
CA GLY A 296 28.36 20.02 -12.89
C GLY A 296 27.46 18.94 -12.29
N TYR A 297 26.30 19.29 -11.72
CA TYR A 297 25.39 18.34 -11.07
C TYR A 297 25.04 17.13 -11.96
N TRP A 298 24.78 17.38 -13.24
CA TRP A 298 24.38 16.34 -14.21
C TRP A 298 25.53 15.46 -14.71
N GLY A 299 26.76 15.76 -14.30
CA GLY A 299 27.97 15.07 -14.73
C GLY A 299 28.34 15.31 -16.19
N SER A 300 29.34 14.56 -16.67
CA SER A 300 29.77 14.56 -18.08
C SER A 300 29.26 13.32 -18.80
N LEU A 301 28.76 13.51 -20.02
CA LEU A 301 28.26 12.43 -20.87
C LEU A 301 29.21 12.20 -22.04
N ASP A 302 30.15 11.28 -21.86
CA ASP A 302 31.11 10.88 -22.87
C ASP A 302 30.97 9.39 -23.26
N GLY A 303 31.71 9.01 -24.30
CA GLY A 303 31.75 7.63 -24.78
C GLY A 303 30.51 7.20 -25.58
N SER A 304 30.29 5.88 -25.59
CA SER A 304 29.26 5.22 -26.40
C SER A 304 27.84 5.52 -25.92
N ASP A 305 26.84 5.30 -26.80
CA ASP A 305 25.42 5.40 -26.43
C ASP A 305 25.09 4.55 -25.19
N SER A 306 25.66 3.35 -25.09
CA SER A 306 25.51 2.48 -23.91
C SER A 306 26.03 3.14 -22.62
N ASN A 307 27.20 3.79 -22.68
CA ASN A 307 27.74 4.52 -21.53
C ASN A 307 26.85 5.70 -21.12
N LYS A 308 26.39 6.48 -22.11
CA LYS A 308 25.49 7.62 -21.89
C LYS A 308 24.15 7.19 -21.28
N ASN A 309 23.57 6.11 -21.79
CA ASN A 309 22.34 5.52 -21.25
C ASN A 309 22.53 5.07 -19.79
N ARG A 310 23.63 4.37 -19.49
CA ARG A 310 23.95 3.93 -18.13
C ARG A 310 24.10 5.11 -17.16
N LEU A 311 24.83 6.16 -17.55
CA LEU A 311 24.98 7.37 -16.73
C LEU A 311 23.65 8.08 -16.50
N ALA A 312 22.83 8.20 -17.54
CA ALA A 312 21.49 8.76 -17.43
C ALA A 312 20.58 7.95 -16.50
N MET A 313 20.69 6.61 -16.54
CA MET A 313 19.96 5.75 -15.61
C MET A 313 20.39 5.94 -14.16
N ASN A 314 21.69 6.12 -13.89
CA ASN A 314 22.16 6.40 -12.54
C ASN A 314 21.55 7.71 -11.99
N VAL A 315 21.51 8.76 -12.81
CA VAL A 315 20.92 10.05 -12.44
C VAL A 315 19.42 9.91 -12.16
N ILE A 316 18.65 9.29 -13.05
CA ILE A 316 17.19 9.21 -12.86
C ILE A 316 16.81 8.30 -11.69
N ASN A 317 17.54 7.20 -11.45
CA ASN A 317 17.35 6.35 -10.29
C ASN A 317 17.60 7.14 -9.00
N HIS A 318 18.68 7.92 -8.95
CA HIS A 318 18.96 8.79 -7.81
C HIS A 318 17.82 9.79 -7.55
N LEU A 319 17.32 10.47 -8.59
CA LEU A 319 16.18 11.40 -8.44
C LEU A 319 14.92 10.68 -7.94
N ILE A 320 14.59 9.50 -8.47
CA ILE A 320 13.41 8.71 -8.07
C ILE A 320 13.54 8.18 -6.64
N GLU A 321 14.73 7.78 -6.20
CA GLU A 321 15.00 7.24 -4.86
C GLU A 321 15.08 8.32 -3.79
N HIS A 322 15.55 9.52 -4.15
CA HIS A 322 15.85 10.58 -3.19
C HIS A 322 14.98 11.82 -3.31
N CYS A 323 13.97 11.85 -4.19
CA CYS A 323 13.07 13.00 -4.25
C CYS A 323 12.39 13.22 -2.89
N CYS A 324 12.39 14.47 -2.45
CA CYS A 324 11.72 14.94 -1.23
C CYS A 324 10.49 15.80 -1.55
N TRP A 325 10.25 16.05 -2.84
CA TRP A 325 9.10 16.77 -3.34
C TRP A 325 8.60 16.06 -4.59
N MET A 326 7.30 15.82 -4.67
CA MET A 326 6.65 15.35 -5.89
C MET A 326 5.21 15.84 -5.97
N ASN A 327 4.69 16.01 -7.19
CA ASN A 327 3.33 16.50 -7.43
C ASN A 327 2.83 16.11 -8.83
N LEU A 328 1.51 15.98 -8.98
CA LEU A 328 0.82 15.97 -10.27
C LEU A 328 0.07 17.28 -10.44
N HIS A 329 0.58 18.18 -11.29
CA HIS A 329 0.01 19.51 -11.43
C HIS A 329 0.08 20.03 -12.86
N ALA A 330 -0.80 20.98 -13.19
CA ALA A 330 -0.83 21.62 -14.50
C ALA A 330 0.37 22.55 -14.71
N VAL A 331 1.10 22.34 -15.81
CA VAL A 331 2.22 23.18 -16.26
C VAL A 331 2.03 23.50 -17.74
N SER A 332 2.01 24.78 -18.10
CA SER A 332 2.00 25.21 -19.50
C SER A 332 3.38 25.01 -20.15
N PRO A 333 3.50 24.53 -21.40
CA PRO A 333 2.42 24.13 -22.32
C PRO A 333 2.06 22.63 -22.26
N HIS A 334 2.49 21.91 -21.22
CA HIS A 334 2.47 20.44 -21.16
C HIS A 334 1.18 19.83 -20.58
N GLY A 335 0.28 20.63 -20.03
CA GLY A 335 -0.90 20.11 -19.32
C GLY A 335 -0.50 19.56 -17.94
N VAL A 336 -1.19 18.52 -17.45
CA VAL A 336 -0.85 17.88 -16.17
C VAL A 336 0.40 17.03 -16.33
N VAL A 337 1.34 17.21 -15.41
CA VAL A 337 2.64 16.53 -15.41
C VAL A 337 2.93 15.93 -14.04
N PHE A 338 3.58 14.77 -14.02
CA PHE A 338 4.20 14.24 -12.82
C PHE A 338 5.62 14.81 -12.71
N GLU A 339 5.90 15.48 -11.59
CA GLU A 339 7.19 16.12 -11.33
C GLU A 339 7.75 15.64 -10.00
N ILE A 340 9.06 15.38 -9.98
CA ILE A 340 9.82 15.07 -8.77
C ILE A 340 11.00 16.01 -8.63
N ARG A 341 11.37 16.34 -7.40
CA ARG A 341 12.58 17.12 -7.08
C ARG A 341 13.29 16.58 -5.86
N VAL A 342 14.63 16.63 -5.90
CA VAL A 342 15.51 16.44 -4.75
C VAL A 342 15.66 17.75 -3.97
N ALA A 343 16.29 17.68 -2.79
CA ALA A 343 16.43 18.82 -1.87
C ALA A 343 17.12 20.03 -2.50
N ASP A 344 18.11 19.80 -3.37
CA ASP A 344 18.85 20.86 -4.07
C ASP A 344 18.05 21.50 -5.21
N GLY A 345 16.82 21.05 -5.45
CA GLY A 345 15.90 21.62 -6.42
C GLY A 345 15.98 21.00 -7.82
N TYR A 346 17.00 20.19 -8.14
CA TYR A 346 17.04 19.42 -9.38
C TYR A 346 15.90 18.39 -9.43
N GLY A 347 15.45 18.08 -10.64
CA GLY A 347 14.30 17.20 -10.79
C GLY A 347 14.11 16.62 -12.17
N ALA A 348 12.97 15.97 -12.33
CA ALA A 348 12.56 15.30 -13.55
C ALA A 348 11.05 15.37 -13.71
N ARG A 349 10.59 15.35 -14.97
CA ARG A 349 9.17 15.48 -15.31
C ARG A 349 8.72 14.46 -16.35
N TRP A 350 7.52 13.96 -16.17
CA TRP A 350 6.80 13.09 -17.10
C TRP A 350 5.39 13.62 -17.38
N THR A 351 4.72 13.05 -18.38
CA THR A 351 3.26 13.16 -18.49
C THR A 351 2.57 12.63 -17.22
N GLU A 352 1.31 13.03 -17.01
CA GLU A 352 0.51 12.63 -15.84
C GLU A 352 0.54 11.12 -15.56
N ASP A 353 0.45 10.29 -16.60
CA ASP A 353 0.46 8.84 -16.53
C ASP A 353 1.87 8.20 -16.46
N GLY A 354 2.92 9.03 -16.53
CA GLY A 354 4.32 8.58 -16.57
C GLY A 354 4.77 7.99 -17.91
N SER A 355 3.89 7.90 -18.91
CA SER A 355 4.15 7.18 -20.17
C SER A 355 5.18 7.87 -21.07
N LYS A 356 5.45 9.16 -20.84
CA LYS A 356 6.43 9.94 -21.59
C LYS A 356 7.29 10.79 -20.67
N PHE A 357 8.60 10.59 -20.77
CA PHE A 357 9.57 11.49 -20.15
C PHE A 357 9.60 12.84 -20.88
N ILE A 358 9.46 13.93 -20.13
CA ILE A 358 9.43 15.30 -20.65
C ILE A 358 10.83 15.93 -20.58
N GLY A 359 11.52 15.81 -19.45
CA GLY A 359 12.88 16.34 -19.29
C GLY A 359 13.34 16.48 -17.84
N PHE A 360 14.60 16.86 -17.69
CA PHE A 360 15.19 17.23 -16.40
C PHE A 360 14.88 18.69 -16.05
N LEU A 361 15.03 19.01 -14.77
CA LEU A 361 14.69 20.31 -14.20
C LEU A 361 15.86 20.84 -13.39
N GLU A 362 16.22 22.11 -13.64
CA GLU A 362 17.16 22.85 -12.82
C GLU A 362 16.49 23.37 -11.53
N PRO A 363 17.28 23.76 -10.51
CA PRO A 363 16.78 24.44 -9.33
C PRO A 363 16.06 25.75 -9.69
N TYR A 364 15.11 26.17 -8.85
CA TYR A 364 14.41 27.42 -9.06
C TYR A 364 15.38 28.60 -8.95
N MET A 365 15.56 29.33 -10.06
CA MET A 365 16.27 30.61 -10.04
C MET A 365 15.32 31.75 -9.68
N ARG A 366 15.79 32.69 -8.84
CA ARG A 366 15.11 33.98 -8.63
C ARG A 366 15.01 34.69 -9.99
N ASP A 367 13.79 35.08 -10.38
CA ASP A 367 13.44 35.67 -11.69
C ASP A 367 13.59 34.75 -12.91
N GLY A 368 13.53 33.42 -12.72
CA GLY A 368 13.65 32.43 -13.80
C GLY A 368 12.62 32.61 -14.93
N HIS A 369 11.36 32.93 -14.57
CA HIS A 369 10.29 33.23 -15.52
C HIS A 369 10.64 34.41 -16.45
N SER A 370 11.22 35.48 -15.92
CA SER A 370 11.61 36.71 -16.63
C SER A 370 12.79 36.48 -17.60
N LYS A 371 13.61 35.47 -17.32
CA LYS A 371 14.80 35.11 -18.12
C LYS A 371 14.55 33.91 -19.04
N GLY A 372 13.30 33.45 -19.14
CA GLY A 372 12.91 32.32 -19.99
C GLY A 372 13.46 30.97 -19.53
N TRP A 373 13.71 30.81 -18.22
CA TRP A 373 14.39 29.66 -17.61
C TRP A 373 15.64 29.27 -18.41
N LYS A 374 16.77 29.94 -18.14
CA LYS A 374 18.05 29.47 -18.69
C LYS A 374 18.37 28.13 -18.03
N HIS A 375 18.18 27.06 -18.79
CA HIS A 375 18.72 25.73 -18.54
C HIS A 375 20.23 25.76 -18.57
#